data_AF-A0A969M6R4-F1
#
_entry.id   AF-A0A969M6R4-F1
#
_cell.length_a   1.000
_cell.length_b   1.000
_cell.length_c   1.000
_cell.angle_alpha   90.00
_cell.angle_beta   90.00
_cell.angle_gamma   90.00
#
_symmetry.space_group_name_H-M   'P 1'
#
loop_
_entity.id
_entity.type
_entity.pdbx_description
1 polymer ?
#
loop_
_entity_poly.entity_id
_entity_poly.type
_entity_poly.pdbx_seq_one_letter_code
_entity_poly.pdbx_strand_id
1 'polypeptide(L)'
;MVRPGAGDCDFLADPKLRTDQTAVFWRVEDCASVVILESARLLPSATTIALRDLPKDALRRDAADGVHLLIHNGTLIHQLMLIGRLKASTPLAALVPLDDTLPQRTEATARFWRFAAHSRPPPA
;
A
#
# COMPACT_ATOMS: atom_id res chain seq x y z
N MET A 1 -0.61 -40.70 22.89
CA MET A 1 -1.61 -39.76 22.32
C MET A 1 -1.01 -38.37 22.45
N VAL A 2 -0.41 -37.84 21.38
CA VAL A 2 0.28 -36.54 21.39
C VAL A 2 -0.79 -35.46 21.30
N ARG A 3 -0.85 -34.53 22.27
CA ARG A 3 -1.70 -33.35 22.18
C ARG A 3 -1.13 -32.45 21.07
N PRO A 4 -1.92 -31.99 20.09
CA PRO A 4 -1.43 -30.96 19.18
C PRO A 4 -1.08 -29.72 20.02
N GLY A 5 0.17 -29.27 19.93
CA GLY A 5 0.58 -28.00 20.51
C GLY A 5 -0.18 -26.88 19.80
N ALA A 6 -0.76 -25.95 20.55
CA ALA A 6 -1.32 -24.74 19.96
C ALA A 6 -0.19 -23.99 19.22
N GLY A 7 -0.24 -23.96 17.89
CA GLY A 7 0.81 -23.34 17.06
C GLY A 7 1.10 -24.01 15.71
N ASP A 8 0.47 -25.14 15.39
CA ASP A 8 0.68 -25.88 14.12
C ASP A 8 -0.07 -25.28 12.92
N CYS A 9 -0.20 -23.95 12.87
CA CYS A 9 -0.74 -23.28 11.71
C CYS A 9 0.39 -23.04 10.70
N ASP A 10 0.17 -23.42 9.45
CA ASP A 10 1.01 -23.01 8.32
C ASP A 10 0.87 -21.51 8.11
N PHE A 11 1.65 -20.71 8.85
CA PHE A 11 1.71 -19.27 8.64
C PHE A 11 2.43 -19.01 7.31
N LEU A 12 1.78 -18.24 6.42
CA LEU A 12 2.36 -17.82 5.14
C LEU A 12 3.61 -16.93 5.28
N ALA A 13 3.89 -16.46 6.50
CA ALA A 13 5.06 -15.66 6.88
C ALA A 13 5.72 -16.30 8.10
N ASP A 14 7.06 -16.31 8.18
CA ASP A 14 7.77 -16.82 9.35
C ASP A 14 7.42 -15.97 10.58
N PRO A 15 6.71 -16.52 11.58
CA PRO A 15 6.25 -15.75 12.74
C PRO A 15 7.40 -15.33 13.66
N LYS A 16 8.63 -15.82 13.45
CA LYS A 16 9.82 -15.44 14.21
C LYS A 16 10.49 -14.19 13.66
N LEU A 17 10.15 -13.76 12.44
CA LEU A 17 10.66 -12.55 11.84
C LEU A 17 9.80 -11.35 12.27
N ARG A 18 10.44 -10.19 12.47
CA ARG A 18 9.69 -8.97 12.73
C ARG A 18 8.88 -8.58 11.49
N THR A 19 7.77 -7.87 11.68
CA THR A 19 6.89 -7.42 10.59
C THR A 19 7.61 -6.57 9.54
N ASP A 20 8.69 -5.87 9.90
CA ASP A 20 9.55 -5.11 9.00
C ASP A 20 10.60 -5.96 8.24
N GLN A 21 10.74 -7.24 8.62
CA GLN A 21 11.71 -8.17 8.05
C GLN A 21 11.07 -9.17 7.07
N THR A 22 9.73 -9.27 7.05
CA THR A 22 9.00 -10.12 6.11
C THR A 22 8.00 -9.29 5.31
N ALA A 23 8.04 -9.43 3.99
CA ALA A 23 7.11 -8.77 3.08
C ALA A 23 5.72 -9.41 3.19
N VAL A 24 4.87 -8.87 4.06
CA VAL A 24 3.46 -9.28 4.19
C VAL A 24 2.58 -8.32 3.39
N PHE A 25 1.92 -8.85 2.36
CA PHE A 25 0.94 -8.11 1.57
C PHE A 25 -0.46 -8.41 2.09
N TRP A 26 -1.11 -7.43 2.70
CA TRP A 26 -2.46 -7.57 3.22
C TRP A 26 -3.52 -7.31 2.15
N ARG A 27 -4.64 -8.00 2.26
CA ARG A 27 -5.83 -7.70 1.47
C ARG A 27 -6.52 -6.45 1.99
N VAL A 28 -7.15 -5.69 1.10
CA VAL A 28 -7.85 -4.45 1.48
C VAL A 28 -9.07 -4.69 2.37
N GLU A 29 -9.65 -5.89 2.29
CA GLU A 29 -10.76 -6.32 3.14
C GLU A 29 -10.32 -6.59 4.59
N ASP A 30 -9.07 -7.03 4.77
CA ASP A 30 -8.54 -7.47 6.06
C ASP A 30 -7.72 -6.39 6.78
N CYS A 31 -7.33 -5.32 6.08
CA CYS A 31 -6.44 -4.30 6.61
C CYS A 31 -6.77 -2.89 6.09
N ALA A 32 -7.36 -2.06 6.95
CA ALA A 32 -7.73 -0.68 6.64
C ALA A 32 -6.53 0.25 6.33
N SER A 33 -5.29 -0.16 6.65
CA SER A 33 -4.10 0.63 6.32
C SER A 33 -3.63 0.48 4.87
N VAL A 34 -4.20 -0.47 4.11
CA VAL A 34 -3.89 -0.61 2.68
C VAL A 34 -4.57 0.52 1.92
N VAL A 35 -3.78 1.37 1.28
CA VAL A 35 -4.27 2.51 0.49
C VAL A 35 -4.60 2.01 -0.91
N ILE A 36 -5.87 2.12 -1.29
CA ILE A 36 -6.34 1.75 -2.61
C ILE A 36 -6.10 2.92 -3.56
N LEU A 37 -5.43 2.67 -4.67
CA LEU A 37 -5.07 3.67 -5.66
C LEU A 37 -5.60 3.29 -7.05
N GLU A 38 -6.14 4.27 -7.75
CA GLU A 38 -6.57 4.14 -9.14
C GLU A 38 -6.09 5.32 -9.98
N SER A 39 -6.38 5.29 -11.28
CA SER A 39 -6.13 6.45 -12.15
C SER A 39 -7.03 7.62 -11.78
N ALA A 40 -6.44 8.77 -11.46
CA ALA A 40 -7.17 10.01 -11.30
C ALA A 40 -7.48 10.67 -12.65
N ARG A 41 -8.59 11.39 -12.71
CA ARG A 41 -8.78 12.44 -13.71
C ARG A 41 -7.90 13.63 -13.35
N LEU A 42 -7.23 14.20 -14.35
CA LEU A 42 -6.45 15.43 -14.16
C LEU A 42 -7.40 16.58 -13.80
N LEU A 43 -7.17 17.19 -12.65
CA LEU A 43 -7.80 18.45 -12.27
C LEU A 43 -6.88 19.60 -12.67
N PRO A 44 -7.39 20.66 -13.34
CA PRO A 44 -6.59 21.82 -13.68
C PRO A 44 -5.91 22.41 -12.45
N SER A 45 -4.61 22.71 -12.55
CA SER A 45 -3.80 23.34 -11.49
C SER A 45 -3.58 22.51 -10.22
N ALA A 46 -4.01 21.24 -10.18
CA ALA A 46 -3.71 20.36 -9.06
C ALA A 46 -2.35 19.67 -9.27
N THR A 47 -1.49 19.76 -8.26
CA THR A 47 -0.28 18.95 -8.22
C THR A 47 -0.66 17.51 -7.88
N THR A 48 -0.46 16.59 -8.83
CA THR A 48 -0.80 15.16 -8.65
C THR A 48 0.44 14.31 -8.38
N ILE A 49 0.26 13.23 -7.62
CA ILE A 49 1.25 12.15 -7.51
C ILE A 49 0.98 11.16 -8.65
N ALA A 50 2.02 10.81 -9.41
CA ALA A 50 1.96 9.78 -10.44
C ALA A 50 2.69 8.50 -10.00
N LEU A 51 2.42 7.39 -10.68
CA LEU A 51 3.06 6.10 -10.36
C LEU A 51 4.60 6.16 -10.39
N ARG A 52 5.18 6.95 -11.31
CA ARG A 52 6.64 7.18 -11.40
C ARG A 52 7.23 7.91 -10.20
N ASP A 53 6.41 8.60 -9.42
CA ASP A 53 6.85 9.39 -8.26
C ASP A 53 6.97 8.49 -7.02
N LEU A 54 6.51 7.23 -7.08
CA LEU A 54 6.70 6.24 -6.01
C LEU A 54 8.15 5.71 -6.01
N PRO A 55 8.69 5.30 -4.85
CA PRO A 55 10.02 4.72 -4.76
C PRO A 55 10.19 3.48 -5.65
N LYS A 56 11.35 3.39 -6.33
CA LYS A 56 11.64 2.31 -7.29
C LYS A 56 11.99 0.99 -6.63
N ASP A 57 12.36 1.02 -5.36
CA ASP A 57 12.70 -0.12 -4.51
C ASP A 57 11.48 -0.70 -3.77
N ALA A 58 10.27 -0.24 -4.10
CA ALA A 58 9.04 -0.82 -3.59
C ALA A 58 8.93 -2.32 -3.94
N LEU A 59 8.61 -3.14 -2.95
CA LEU A 59 8.33 -4.55 -3.19
C LEU A 59 6.98 -4.67 -3.90
N ARG A 60 6.94 -5.48 -4.96
CA ARG A 60 5.77 -5.63 -5.82
C ARG A 60 5.26 -7.06 -5.79
N ARG A 61 3.93 -7.19 -5.73
CA ARG A 61 3.22 -8.45 -5.93
C ARG A 61 2.05 -8.23 -6.91
N ASP A 62 2.08 -8.92 -8.04
CA ASP A 62 0.96 -9.00 -8.96
C ASP A 62 -0.01 -10.10 -8.51
N ALA A 63 -1.29 -9.76 -8.36
CA ALA A 63 -2.35 -10.67 -7.92
C ALA A 63 -3.61 -10.47 -8.78
N ALA A 64 -4.60 -11.36 -8.60
CA ALA A 64 -5.83 -11.33 -9.40
C ALA A 64 -6.72 -10.11 -9.09
N ASP A 65 -6.64 -9.59 -7.87
CA ASP A 65 -7.36 -8.42 -7.38
C ASP A 65 -6.67 -7.10 -7.74
N GLY A 66 -5.37 -7.11 -8.03
CA GLY A 66 -4.62 -5.93 -8.43
C GLY A 66 -3.11 -6.08 -8.22
N VAL A 67 -2.42 -4.94 -8.26
CA VAL A 67 -0.98 -4.89 -7.97
C VAL A 67 -0.78 -4.35 -6.58
N HIS A 68 -0.15 -5.14 -5.71
CA HIS A 68 0.18 -4.73 -4.36
C HIS A 68 1.62 -4.21 -4.30
N LEU A 69 1.83 -3.10 -3.61
CA LEU A 69 3.14 -2.50 -3.37
C LEU A 69 3.38 -2.33 -1.86
N LEU A 70 4.59 -2.65 -1.41
CA LEU A 70 5.10 -2.28 -0.09
C LEU A 70 6.24 -1.29 -0.25
N ILE A 71 6.09 -0.13 0.37
CA ILE A 71 7.11 0.91 0.38
C ILE A 71 7.63 1.06 1.81
N HIS A 72 8.92 0.84 2.00
CA HIS A 72 9.59 1.06 3.27
C HIS A 72 10.01 2.52 3.39
N ASN A 73 9.66 3.14 4.51
CA ASN A 73 10.04 4.51 4.88
C ASN A 73 10.52 4.51 6.33
N GLY A 74 11.78 4.14 6.54
CA GLY A 74 12.34 3.91 7.87
C GLY A 74 11.62 2.76 8.57
N THR A 75 10.96 3.05 9.69
CA THR A 75 10.16 2.07 10.45
C THR A 75 8.71 1.95 9.98
N LEU A 76 8.28 2.80 9.04
CA LEU A 76 6.92 2.79 8.50
C LEU A 76 6.88 2.00 7.19
N ILE A 77 5.81 1.22 7.02
CA ILE A 77 5.51 0.50 5.79
C ILE A 77 4.21 1.06 5.22
N HIS A 78 4.28 1.60 4.00
CA HIS A 78 3.08 1.97 3.25
C HIS A 78 2.67 0.80 2.36
N GLN A 79 1.46 0.29 2.58
CA GLN A 79 0.87 -0.75 1.74
C GLN A 79 -0.10 -0.12 0.75
N LEU A 80 0.12 -0.37 -0.54
CA LEU A 80 -0.70 0.18 -1.60
C LEU A 80 -1.29 -0.96 -2.43
N MET A 81 -2.51 -0.77 -2.89
CA MET A 81 -3.14 -1.62 -3.90
C MET A 81 -3.50 -0.78 -5.11
N LEU A 82 -2.88 -1.06 -6.26
CA LEU A 82 -3.21 -0.41 -7.53
C LEU A 82 -4.31 -1.19 -8.24
N ILE A 83 -5.41 -0.50 -8.54
CA ILE A 83 -6.52 -1.03 -9.33
C ILE A 83 -6.34 -0.62 -10.79
N GLY A 84 -6.45 -1.60 -11.68
CA GLY A 84 -6.36 -1.41 -13.13
C GLY A 84 -4.92 -1.31 -13.67
N ARG A 85 -4.81 -1.01 -14.96
CA ARG A 85 -3.52 -0.87 -15.65
C ARG A 85 -3.08 0.59 -15.67
N LEU A 86 -2.15 0.92 -14.78
CA LEU A 86 -1.61 2.28 -14.64
C LEU A 86 -0.28 2.42 -15.38
N LYS A 87 -0.10 3.52 -16.12
CA LYS A 87 1.19 3.87 -16.74
C LYS A 87 2.01 4.67 -15.73
N ALA A 88 3.33 4.75 -15.94
CA ALA A 88 4.23 5.50 -15.08
C ALA A 88 3.81 6.97 -14.89
N SER A 89 3.26 7.60 -15.92
CA SER A 89 2.79 9.00 -15.87
C SER A 89 1.35 9.16 -15.39
N THR A 90 0.64 8.08 -15.08
CA THR A 90 -0.76 8.13 -14.67
C THR A 90 -0.87 8.82 -13.31
N PRO A 91 -1.62 9.93 -13.20
CA PRO A 91 -1.98 10.54 -11.93
C PRO A 91 -2.80 9.56 -11.08
N LEU A 92 -2.58 9.57 -9.78
CA LEU A 92 -3.20 8.64 -8.84
C LEU A 92 -4.27 9.34 -8.00
N ALA A 93 -5.40 8.66 -7.81
CA ALA A 93 -6.42 8.99 -6.82
C ALA A 93 -6.44 7.90 -5.75
N ALA A 94 -6.67 8.28 -4.51
CA ALA A 94 -6.95 7.34 -3.44
C ALA A 94 -8.46 7.05 -3.40
N LEU A 95 -8.81 5.78 -3.41
CA LEU A 95 -10.17 5.32 -3.14
C LEU A 95 -10.31 5.04 -1.66
N VAL A 96 -11.22 5.75 -1.00
CA VAL A 96 -11.55 5.55 0.41
C VAL A 96 -13.00 5.07 0.48
N PRO A 97 -13.22 3.74 0.64
CA PRO A 97 -14.55 3.20 0.90
C PRO A 97 -15.21 3.89 2.11
N LEU A 98 -16.51 4.17 1.97
CA LEU A 98 -17.34 4.70 3.06
C LEU A 98 -17.87 3.53 3.91
N ASP A 99 -16.95 2.76 4.51
CA ASP A 99 -17.24 1.62 5.36
C ASP A 99 -17.03 1.93 6.85
N ASP A 100 -17.17 0.93 7.70
CA ASP A 100 -16.95 1.01 9.15
C ASP A 100 -15.49 1.34 9.55
N THR A 101 -14.55 1.18 8.62
CA THR A 101 -13.13 1.50 8.79
C THR A 101 -12.71 2.82 8.11
N LEU A 102 -13.68 3.62 7.64
CA LEU A 102 -13.46 4.91 6.96
C LEU A 102 -12.43 5.82 7.68
N PRO A 103 -12.49 6.02 9.02
CA PRO A 103 -11.52 6.87 9.70
C PRO A 103 -10.08 6.36 9.56
N GLN A 104 -9.86 5.05 9.71
CA GLN A 104 -8.54 4.42 9.60
C GLN A 104 -8.00 4.49 8.18
N ARG A 105 -8.86 4.22 7.18
CA ARG A 105 -8.49 4.32 5.76
C ARG A 105 -8.13 5.75 5.36
N THR A 106 -8.88 6.72 5.87
CA THR A 106 -8.61 8.15 5.67
C THR A 106 -7.27 8.55 6.28
N GLU A 107 -6.99 8.09 7.51
CA GLU A 107 -5.71 8.35 8.17
C GLU A 107 -4.53 7.73 7.39
N ALA A 108 -4.65 6.47 6.97
CA ALA A 108 -3.62 5.79 6.18
C ALA A 108 -3.35 6.52 4.85
N THR A 109 -4.43 6.96 4.18
CA THR A 109 -4.35 7.77 2.95
C THR A 109 -3.64 9.09 3.19
N ALA A 110 -3.98 9.80 4.27
CA ALA A 110 -3.33 11.07 4.63
C ALA A 110 -1.83 10.88 4.95
N ARG A 111 -1.47 9.82 5.66
CA ARG A 111 -0.06 9.47 5.95
C ARG A 111 0.70 9.17 4.66
N PHE A 112 0.12 8.39 3.75
CA PHE A 112 0.71 8.11 2.45
C PHE A 112 0.88 9.37 1.59
N TRP A 113 -0.14 10.23 1.52
CA TRP A 113 -0.05 11.49 0.78
C TRP A 113 1.10 12.36 1.29
N ARG A 114 1.24 12.51 2.62
CA ARG A 114 2.37 13.25 3.20
C ARG A 114 3.70 12.63 2.78
N PHE A 115 3.85 11.31 2.92
CA PHE A 115 5.07 10.62 2.47
C PHE A 115 5.39 10.93 1.00
N ALA A 116 4.46 10.65 0.09
CA ALA A 116 4.66 10.82 -1.35
C ALA A 116 4.89 12.29 -1.76
N ALA A 117 4.27 13.25 -1.06
CA ALA A 117 4.47 14.67 -1.32
C ALA A 117 5.88 15.15 -0.93
N HIS A 118 6.45 14.62 0.16
CA HIS A 118 7.80 15.01 0.63
C HIS A 118 8.92 14.23 -0.06
N SER A 119 8.64 13.06 -0.63
CA SER A 119 9.63 12.23 -1.35
C SER A 119 9.85 12.62 -2.81
N ARG A 120 9.28 13.75 -3.27
CA ARG A 120 9.38 14.17 -4.66
C ARG A 120 10.80 14.71 -4.99
N PRO A 121 11.43 14.29 -6.10
CA PRO A 121 12.64 14.97 -6.59
C PRO A 121 12.32 16.42 -6.97
N PRO A 122 13.23 17.40 -6.72
CA PRO A 122 13.03 18.76 -7.20
C PRO A 122 12.88 18.78 -8.74
N PRO A 123 12.07 19.70 -9.30
CA PRO A 123 11.97 19.83 -10.75
C PRO A 123 13.35 20.09 -11.35
N ALA A 124 13.65 19.39 -12.45
CA ALA A 124 14.87 19.55 -13.24
C ALA A 124 14.92 20.91 -13.94
#